data_AF-A0AAW2FC96-F1
#
_entry.id   AF-A0AAW2FC96-F1
#
_cell.length_a   1.000
_cell.length_b   1.000
_cell.length_c   1.000
_cell.angle_alpha   90.00
_cell.angle_beta   90.00
_cell.angle_gamma   90.00
#
_symmetry.space_group_name_H-M   'P 1'
#
loop_
_entity.id
_entity.type
_entity.pdbx_description
1 polymer ?
#
loop_
_entity_poly.entity_id
_entity_poly.type
_entity_poly.pdbx_seq_one_letter_code
_entity_poly.pdbx_strand_id
1 'polypeptide(L)'
;MLLSMDGDVYSTPETVININILRQIEDDLDIDEKISILFLITDNYTNGFNEIFGLLQTRTENPYIIVDYVKNHPDNWKEKVLEALCILNNREVIKKLRISFKSLDLQYVPRFPSYSKSINVVMKCLYKLCELLDENEQKLLLNCVKSENSNYEPLLDNVEYLELHLLYWMQIGYITISKDKLHNAKRLLKHLKEMFEDGHLKIICLELEELENNLYVDNLRTVETNDKNYLQLSSPEKLSLSKKHIDKRIINNGLCIIINQKYFGKEYETRCGTEADCSNLHETFKTFGFKVEIFHNLKKGEILETIKNISKNYGNKYDCLFLCILSHGYEGGIISSDEKKVSLDIIEKAVCCMELIDVIKIVIIQACQGKTQGKEKNSVK
;
A
#
# COMPACT_ATOMS: atom_id res chain seq x y z
N MET A 1 35.59 -8.44 -32.30
CA MET A 1 35.03 -9.01 -31.05
C MET A 1 35.38 -8.06 -29.92
N LEU A 2 34.45 -7.18 -29.57
CA LEU A 2 34.39 -6.40 -28.32
C LEU A 2 33.03 -5.69 -28.36
N LEU A 3 32.11 -6.19 -27.54
CA LEU A 3 30.73 -5.72 -27.41
C LEU A 3 30.71 -4.31 -26.80
N SER A 4 30.14 -3.34 -27.51
CA SER A 4 29.70 -2.08 -26.91
C SER A 4 28.43 -2.36 -26.12
N MET A 5 28.49 -2.11 -24.81
CA MET A 5 27.32 -2.12 -23.94
C MET A 5 26.48 -0.90 -24.28
N ASP A 6 25.30 -1.14 -24.85
CA ASP A 6 24.27 -0.11 -25.04
C ASP A 6 23.86 0.43 -23.67
N GLY A 7 23.90 1.76 -23.55
CA GLY A 7 23.39 2.47 -22.39
C GLY A 7 21.87 2.43 -22.40
N ASP A 8 21.28 1.83 -21.38
CA ASP A 8 19.83 1.90 -21.14
C ASP A 8 19.42 3.34 -20.79
N VAL A 9 18.84 4.02 -21.78
CA VAL A 9 18.16 5.30 -21.61
C VAL A 9 16.82 5.03 -20.93
N TYR A 10 16.72 5.27 -19.62
CA TYR A 10 15.46 5.18 -18.90
C TYR A 10 14.52 6.31 -19.32
N SER A 11 13.42 5.96 -19.99
CA SER A 11 12.38 6.89 -20.46
C SER A 11 11.31 7.11 -19.38
N THR A 12 10.69 8.29 -19.32
CA THR A 12 9.57 8.56 -18.39
C THR A 12 8.30 7.82 -18.84
N PRO A 13 7.40 7.44 -17.92
CA PRO A 13 6.17 6.66 -18.22
C PRO A 13 5.31 7.23 -19.36
N GLU A 14 5.21 8.56 -19.47
CA GLU A 14 4.48 9.27 -20.53
C GLU A 14 5.01 8.98 -21.95
N THR A 15 6.29 8.60 -22.07
CA THR A 15 6.97 8.35 -23.34
C THR A 15 6.92 6.90 -23.82
N VAL A 16 6.46 5.96 -22.99
CA VAL A 16 6.57 4.52 -23.29
C VAL A 16 5.27 3.94 -23.86
N ILE A 17 4.09 4.35 -23.41
CA ILE A 17 2.82 3.76 -23.85
C ILE A 17 2.09 4.63 -24.90
N ASN A 18 1.61 3.96 -25.95
CA ASN A 18 0.70 4.50 -26.97
C ASN A 18 -0.38 3.45 -27.31
N ILE A 19 -1.37 3.79 -28.14
CA ILE A 19 -2.50 2.90 -28.47
C ILE A 19 -2.05 1.57 -29.09
N ASN A 20 -0.99 1.56 -29.91
CA ASN A 20 -0.49 0.33 -30.52
C ASN A 20 0.15 -0.60 -29.49
N ILE A 21 0.86 -0.03 -28.51
CA ILE A 21 1.41 -0.79 -27.38
C ILE A 21 0.28 -1.26 -26.47
N LEU A 22 -0.76 -0.46 -26.24
CA LEU A 22 -1.92 -0.88 -25.45
C LEU A 22 -2.64 -2.08 -26.06
N ARG A 23 -2.73 -2.17 -27.40
CA ARG A 23 -3.26 -3.36 -28.08
C ARG A 23 -2.44 -4.61 -27.76
N GLN A 24 -1.11 -4.50 -27.81
CA GLN A 24 -0.22 -5.62 -27.47
C GLN A 24 -0.35 -6.01 -26.00
N ILE A 25 -0.53 -5.04 -25.10
CA ILE A 25 -0.85 -5.31 -23.70
C ILE A 25 -2.16 -6.08 -23.60
N GLU A 26 -3.22 -5.65 -24.28
CA GLU A 26 -4.51 -6.35 -24.27
C GLU A 26 -4.49 -7.75 -24.87
N ASP A 27 -3.60 -8.02 -25.83
CA ASP A 27 -3.40 -9.37 -26.37
C ASP A 27 -2.82 -10.32 -25.30
N ASP A 28 -2.12 -9.77 -24.30
CA ASP A 28 -1.46 -10.50 -23.21
C ASP A 28 -2.28 -10.54 -21.90
N LEU A 29 -3.46 -9.93 -21.88
CA LEU A 29 -4.33 -9.87 -20.69
C LEU A 29 -5.51 -10.82 -20.81
N ASP A 30 -5.80 -11.52 -19.73
CA ASP A 30 -7.04 -12.29 -19.61
C ASP A 30 -8.24 -11.37 -19.35
N ILE A 31 -9.45 -11.91 -19.52
CA ILE A 31 -10.65 -11.09 -19.54
C ILE A 31 -11.00 -10.48 -18.18
N ASP A 32 -10.71 -11.21 -17.10
CA ASP A 32 -10.76 -10.75 -15.72
C ASP A 32 -9.79 -9.59 -15.51
N GLU A 33 -8.54 -9.71 -15.94
CA GLU A 33 -7.55 -8.63 -15.84
C GLU A 33 -8.00 -7.38 -16.61
N LYS A 34 -8.59 -7.54 -17.80
CA LYS A 34 -9.14 -6.41 -18.57
C LYS A 34 -10.27 -5.71 -17.82
N ILE A 35 -11.16 -6.47 -17.17
CA ILE A 35 -12.25 -5.93 -16.35
C ILE A 35 -11.67 -5.18 -15.15
N SER A 36 -10.70 -5.74 -14.44
CA SER A 36 -10.07 -5.09 -13.28
C SER A 36 -9.33 -3.80 -13.67
N ILE A 37 -8.67 -3.77 -14.84
CA ILE A 37 -8.06 -2.52 -15.35
C ILE A 37 -9.14 -1.49 -15.66
N LEU A 38 -10.20 -1.86 -16.40
CA LEU A 38 -11.31 -0.95 -16.71
C LEU A 38 -11.98 -0.40 -15.44
N PHE A 39 -12.16 -1.25 -14.43
CA PHE A 39 -12.64 -0.88 -13.11
C PHE A 39 -11.74 0.17 -12.44
N LEU A 40 -10.42 -0.03 -12.47
CA LEU A 40 -9.48 0.88 -11.81
C LEU A 40 -9.33 2.23 -12.51
N ILE A 41 -9.43 2.27 -13.85
CA ILE A 41 -9.14 3.50 -14.62
C ILE A 41 -10.37 4.39 -14.85
N THR A 42 -11.58 3.91 -14.56
CA THR A 42 -12.81 4.67 -14.83
C THR A 42 -12.97 5.90 -13.93
N ASP A 43 -13.37 7.02 -14.54
CA ASP A 43 -13.71 8.27 -13.83
C ASP A 43 -15.21 8.56 -13.77
N ASN A 44 -16.00 7.77 -14.51
CA ASN A 44 -17.44 7.98 -14.64
C ASN A 44 -18.18 7.00 -13.74
N TYR A 45 -18.17 7.23 -12.42
CA TYR A 45 -18.76 6.27 -11.47
C TYR A 45 -20.29 6.12 -11.59
N THR A 46 -20.98 7.10 -12.19
CA THR A 46 -22.44 7.06 -12.37
C THR A 46 -22.87 6.21 -13.57
N ASN A 47 -22.09 6.20 -14.65
CA ASN A 47 -22.42 5.44 -15.88
C ASN A 47 -21.38 4.35 -16.22
N GLY A 48 -20.34 4.20 -15.40
CA GLY A 48 -19.20 3.33 -15.68
C GLY A 48 -19.59 1.87 -15.83
N PHE A 49 -20.63 1.42 -15.10
CA PHE A 49 -21.19 0.10 -15.29
C PHE A 49 -21.76 -0.08 -16.71
N ASN A 50 -22.68 0.80 -17.15
CA ASN A 50 -23.27 0.70 -18.50
C ASN A 50 -22.21 0.79 -19.61
N GLU A 51 -21.21 1.67 -19.45
CA GLU A 51 -20.11 1.81 -20.41
C GLU A 51 -19.28 0.52 -20.51
N ILE A 52 -18.77 0.03 -19.37
CA ILE A 52 -17.90 -1.16 -19.35
C ILE A 52 -18.70 -2.40 -19.70
N PHE A 53 -19.89 -2.59 -19.14
CA PHE A 53 -20.74 -3.74 -19.42
C PHE A 53 -21.20 -3.75 -20.89
N GLY A 54 -21.49 -2.60 -21.48
CA GLY A 54 -21.78 -2.47 -22.91
C GLY A 54 -20.60 -2.92 -23.79
N LEU A 55 -19.38 -2.53 -23.45
CA LEU A 55 -18.15 -3.00 -24.12
C LEU A 55 -17.95 -4.52 -23.98
N LEU A 56 -18.40 -5.11 -22.88
CA LEU A 56 -18.34 -6.56 -22.68
C LEU A 56 -19.45 -7.31 -23.41
N GLN A 57 -20.61 -6.70 -23.67
CA GLN A 57 -21.68 -7.35 -24.43
C GLN A 57 -21.39 -7.39 -25.93
N THR A 58 -20.63 -6.43 -26.47
CA THR A 58 -20.18 -6.42 -27.86
C THR A 58 -19.00 -7.37 -28.12
N ARG A 59 -18.61 -8.19 -27.13
CA ARG A 59 -17.45 -9.12 -27.12
C ARG A 59 -17.31 -10.01 -28.35
N THR A 60 -18.41 -10.34 -29.03
CA THR A 60 -18.33 -11.14 -30.27
C THR A 60 -17.59 -10.42 -31.40
N GLU A 61 -17.44 -9.09 -31.33
CA GLU A 61 -16.85 -8.28 -32.39
C GLU A 61 -15.56 -7.55 -31.99
N ASN A 62 -15.21 -7.46 -30.70
CA ASN A 62 -14.11 -6.59 -30.27
C ASN A 62 -13.23 -7.11 -29.12
N PRO A 63 -11.99 -7.56 -29.40
CA PRO A 63 -11.06 -8.04 -28.37
C PRO A 63 -10.35 -6.91 -27.59
N TYR A 64 -10.48 -5.65 -28.03
CA TYR A 64 -9.70 -4.50 -27.55
C TYR A 64 -10.52 -3.48 -26.73
N ILE A 65 -11.16 -3.96 -25.67
CA ILE A 65 -12.11 -3.19 -24.84
C ILE A 65 -11.46 -2.04 -24.06
N ILE A 66 -10.23 -2.19 -23.58
CA ILE A 66 -9.45 -1.14 -22.90
C ILE A 66 -9.06 -0.07 -23.93
N VAL A 67 -8.62 -0.45 -25.12
CA VAL A 67 -8.28 0.51 -26.18
C VAL A 67 -9.47 1.38 -26.55
N ASP A 68 -10.66 0.78 -26.67
CA ASP A 68 -11.85 1.54 -27.03
C ASP A 68 -12.37 2.40 -25.88
N TYR A 69 -12.21 1.94 -24.65
CA TYR A 69 -12.46 2.78 -23.47
C TYR A 69 -11.58 4.03 -23.48
N VAL A 70 -10.26 3.88 -23.59
CA VAL A 70 -9.33 5.04 -23.49
C VAL A 70 -9.42 6.01 -24.67
N LYS A 71 -9.92 5.57 -25.84
CA LYS A 71 -10.21 6.50 -26.96
C LYS A 71 -11.31 7.49 -26.63
N ASN A 72 -12.31 7.05 -25.86
CA ASN A 72 -13.41 7.90 -25.41
C ASN A 72 -13.04 8.68 -24.14
N HIS A 73 -12.00 8.25 -23.42
CA HIS A 73 -11.50 8.85 -22.18
C HIS A 73 -9.99 9.17 -22.28
N PRO A 74 -9.60 10.22 -23.03
CA PRO A 74 -8.19 10.51 -23.33
C PRO A 74 -7.39 11.08 -22.15
N ASP A 75 -8.05 11.48 -21.07
CA ASP A 75 -7.42 12.16 -19.95
C ASP A 75 -6.58 11.21 -19.09
N ASN A 76 -5.26 11.41 -19.11
CA ASN A 76 -4.28 10.72 -18.28
C ASN A 76 -4.33 9.17 -18.31
N TRP A 77 -4.93 8.59 -19.36
CA TRP A 77 -5.16 7.14 -19.43
C TRP A 77 -3.86 6.32 -19.37
N LYS A 78 -2.75 6.85 -19.89
CA LYS A 78 -1.45 6.17 -19.90
C LYS A 78 -0.95 5.89 -18.49
N GLU A 79 -0.95 6.90 -17.63
CA GLU A 79 -0.52 6.78 -16.23
C GLU A 79 -1.48 5.87 -15.46
N LYS A 80 -2.78 5.98 -15.72
CA LYS A 80 -3.80 5.13 -15.08
C LYS A 80 -3.65 3.66 -15.45
N VAL A 81 -3.44 3.34 -16.73
CA VAL A 81 -3.23 1.96 -17.17
C VAL A 81 -1.93 1.40 -16.57
N LEU A 82 -0.84 2.18 -16.55
CA LEU A 82 0.40 1.76 -15.92
C LEU A 82 0.23 1.50 -14.42
N GLU A 83 -0.45 2.40 -13.71
CA GLU A 83 -0.74 2.24 -12.30
C GLU A 83 -1.64 1.01 -12.05
N ALA A 84 -2.66 0.79 -12.88
CA ALA A 84 -3.52 -0.40 -12.81
C ALA A 84 -2.72 -1.69 -12.98
N LEU A 85 -1.85 -1.77 -13.99
CA LEU A 85 -0.96 -2.93 -14.19
C LEU A 85 -0.06 -3.19 -12.98
N CYS A 86 0.41 -2.12 -12.31
CA CYS A 86 1.18 -2.25 -11.07
C CYS A 86 0.32 -2.76 -9.91
N ILE A 87 -0.93 -2.30 -9.80
CA ILE A 87 -1.89 -2.72 -8.77
C ILE A 87 -2.29 -4.20 -8.93
N LEU A 88 -2.50 -4.65 -10.17
CA LEU A 88 -2.72 -6.06 -10.54
C LEU A 88 -1.45 -6.91 -10.36
N ASN A 89 -0.27 -6.27 -10.27
CA ASN A 89 1.02 -6.94 -10.18
C ASN A 89 1.29 -7.88 -11.38
N ASN A 90 0.81 -7.52 -12.59
CA ASN A 90 1.08 -8.27 -13.82
C ASN A 90 2.52 -7.99 -14.31
N ARG A 91 3.46 -8.78 -13.77
CA ARG A 91 4.90 -8.62 -14.03
C ARG A 91 5.31 -8.98 -15.45
N GLU A 92 4.58 -9.88 -16.12
CA GLU A 92 4.91 -10.32 -17.47
C GLU A 92 4.69 -9.19 -18.48
N VAL A 93 3.54 -8.51 -18.41
CA VAL A 93 3.26 -7.33 -19.23
C VAL A 93 4.25 -6.21 -18.92
N ILE A 94 4.50 -5.90 -17.64
CA ILE A 94 5.47 -4.85 -17.24
C ILE A 94 6.88 -5.13 -17.80
N LYS A 95 7.30 -6.40 -17.77
CA LYS A 95 8.61 -6.82 -18.30
C LYS A 95 8.68 -6.66 -19.82
N LYS A 96 7.60 -6.97 -20.56
CA LYS A 96 7.52 -6.77 -22.01
C LYS A 96 7.61 -5.28 -22.40
N LEU A 97 7.11 -4.39 -21.55
CA LEU A 97 7.25 -2.93 -21.72
C LEU A 97 8.69 -2.42 -21.49
N ARG A 98 9.60 -3.27 -21.02
CA ARG A 98 11.00 -2.92 -20.69
C ARG A 98 11.12 -1.79 -19.67
N ILE A 99 10.13 -1.63 -18.79
CA ILE A 99 10.14 -0.66 -17.70
C ILE A 99 10.66 -1.35 -16.44
N SER A 100 11.50 -0.65 -15.67
CA SER A 100 11.99 -1.15 -14.39
C SER A 100 10.85 -1.25 -13.36
N PHE A 101 10.56 -2.46 -12.89
CA PHE A 101 9.57 -2.70 -11.84
C PHE A 101 9.85 -1.88 -10.57
N LYS A 102 11.13 -1.76 -10.17
CA LYS A 102 11.51 -0.93 -9.01
C LYS A 102 11.17 0.55 -9.20
N SER A 103 11.29 1.06 -10.42
CA SER A 103 10.93 2.44 -10.73
C SER A 103 9.42 2.65 -10.61
N LEU A 104 8.64 1.70 -11.11
CA LEU A 104 7.18 1.75 -11.03
C LEU A 104 6.67 1.57 -9.60
N ASP A 105 7.27 0.66 -8.82
CA ASP A 105 6.96 0.46 -7.40
C ASP A 105 7.19 1.72 -6.57
N LEU A 106 8.30 2.44 -6.81
CA LEU A 106 8.58 3.71 -6.13
C LEU A 106 7.62 4.82 -6.56
N GLN A 107 7.16 4.79 -7.81
CA GLN A 107 6.31 5.83 -8.37
C GLN A 107 4.84 5.68 -7.99
N TYR A 108 4.30 4.46 -8.09
CA TYR A 108 2.87 4.18 -7.92
C TYR A 108 2.56 3.55 -6.57
N VAL A 109 3.56 2.95 -5.91
CA VAL A 109 3.42 2.39 -4.56
C VAL A 109 2.18 1.46 -4.47
N PRO A 110 2.06 0.46 -5.37
CA PRO A 110 0.81 -0.27 -5.61
C PRO A 110 0.31 -1.06 -4.39
N ARG A 111 1.23 -1.41 -3.47
CA ARG A 111 0.94 -2.19 -2.26
C ARG A 111 0.23 -1.42 -1.15
N PHE A 112 0.20 -0.09 -1.22
CA PHE A 112 -0.42 0.75 -0.20
C PHE A 112 -1.75 1.29 -0.72
N PRO A 113 -2.91 0.77 -0.26
CA PRO A 113 -4.21 1.17 -0.79
C PRO A 113 -4.52 2.66 -0.60
N SER A 114 -4.06 3.26 0.50
CA SER A 114 -4.24 4.67 0.85
C SER A 114 -3.49 5.69 -0.02
N TYR A 115 -2.62 5.22 -0.93
CA TYR A 115 -1.91 6.08 -1.87
C TYR A 115 -2.22 5.66 -3.31
N SER A 116 -2.50 6.62 -4.18
CA SER A 116 -2.54 6.45 -5.63
C SER A 116 -2.12 7.74 -6.30
N LYS A 117 -1.43 7.63 -7.44
CA LYS A 117 -0.91 8.78 -8.19
C LYS A 117 -1.95 9.32 -9.18
N SER A 118 -2.59 8.42 -9.92
CA SER A 118 -3.52 8.72 -11.03
C SER A 118 -4.87 8.01 -10.89
N ILE A 119 -4.92 6.87 -10.20
CA ILE A 119 -6.15 6.14 -9.89
C ILE A 119 -6.81 6.71 -8.62
N ASN A 120 -8.13 6.60 -8.54
CA ASN A 120 -8.86 6.98 -7.34
C ASN A 120 -8.58 5.98 -6.20
N VAL A 121 -8.22 6.51 -5.03
CA VAL A 121 -7.84 5.72 -3.84
C VAL A 121 -8.96 4.76 -3.41
N VAL A 122 -10.22 5.18 -3.48
CA VAL A 122 -11.38 4.34 -3.14
C VAL A 122 -11.50 3.19 -4.14
N MET A 123 -11.30 3.44 -5.44
CA MET A 123 -11.31 2.37 -6.46
C MET A 123 -10.19 1.35 -6.21
N LYS A 124 -8.99 1.80 -5.83
CA LYS A 124 -7.89 0.90 -5.46
C LYS A 124 -8.24 0.05 -4.22
N CYS A 125 -8.83 0.64 -3.19
CA CYS A 125 -9.28 -0.09 -2.00
C CYS A 125 -10.37 -1.12 -2.32
N LEU A 126 -11.35 -0.72 -3.14
CA LEU A 126 -12.42 -1.61 -3.58
C LEU A 126 -11.92 -2.76 -4.46
N TYR A 127 -10.94 -2.53 -5.32
CA TYR A 127 -10.29 -3.60 -6.08
C TYR A 127 -9.56 -4.57 -5.14
N LYS A 128 -8.84 -4.06 -4.13
CA LYS A 128 -8.20 -4.93 -3.14
C LYS A 128 -9.20 -5.70 -2.27
N LEU A 129 -10.40 -5.16 -2.06
CA LEU A 129 -11.49 -5.93 -1.46
C LEU A 129 -11.88 -7.12 -2.35
N CYS A 130 -12.03 -6.92 -3.67
CA CYS A 130 -12.32 -8.03 -4.60
C CYS A 130 -11.26 -9.14 -4.53
N GLU A 131 -9.99 -8.76 -4.48
CA GLU A 131 -8.85 -9.71 -4.43
C GLU A 131 -8.78 -10.51 -3.12
N LEU A 132 -9.34 -9.98 -2.03
CA LEU A 132 -9.29 -10.63 -0.73
C LEU A 132 -10.47 -11.58 -0.47
N LEU A 133 -11.62 -11.32 -1.09
CA LEU A 133 -12.83 -12.10 -0.87
C LEU A 133 -12.81 -13.39 -1.68
N ASP A 134 -13.04 -14.53 -1.02
CA ASP A 134 -13.25 -15.80 -1.73
C ASP A 134 -14.63 -15.89 -2.39
N GLU A 135 -14.84 -16.88 -3.28
CA GLU A 135 -16.10 -17.04 -4.01
C GLU A 135 -17.36 -17.14 -3.12
N ASN A 136 -17.26 -17.75 -1.93
CA ASN A 136 -18.38 -17.87 -1.02
C ASN A 136 -18.66 -16.53 -0.34
N GLU A 137 -17.61 -15.83 0.09
CA GLU A 137 -17.69 -14.52 0.70
C GLU A 137 -18.28 -13.49 -0.27
N GLN A 138 -17.87 -13.52 -1.54
CA GLN A 138 -18.45 -12.71 -2.61
C GLN A 138 -19.96 -12.98 -2.78
N LYS A 139 -20.36 -14.25 -2.83
CA LYS A 139 -21.79 -14.64 -2.93
C LYS A 139 -22.61 -14.17 -1.73
N LEU A 140 -22.07 -14.28 -0.52
CA LEU A 140 -22.73 -13.80 0.68
C LEU A 140 -22.91 -12.28 0.64
N LEU A 141 -21.86 -11.54 0.27
CA LEU A 141 -21.92 -10.09 0.14
C LEU A 141 -22.95 -9.65 -0.90
N LEU A 142 -22.98 -10.33 -2.06
CA LEU A 142 -23.96 -10.09 -3.11
C LEU A 142 -25.40 -10.29 -2.61
N ASN A 143 -25.66 -11.37 -1.87
CA ASN A 143 -26.98 -11.65 -1.31
C ASN A 143 -27.42 -10.57 -0.31
N CYS A 144 -26.52 -10.07 0.54
CA CYS A 144 -26.83 -8.96 1.45
C CYS A 144 -27.24 -7.70 0.68
N VAL A 145 -26.46 -7.29 -0.31
CA VAL A 145 -26.76 -6.07 -1.09
C VAL A 145 -28.05 -6.24 -1.91
N LYS A 146 -28.31 -7.44 -2.46
CA LYS A 146 -29.57 -7.77 -3.14
C LYS A 146 -30.77 -7.71 -2.19
N SER A 147 -30.63 -8.19 -0.96
CA SER A 147 -31.73 -8.19 0.02
C SER A 147 -32.17 -6.79 0.44
N GLU A 148 -31.25 -5.81 0.41
CA GLU A 148 -31.54 -4.40 0.73
C GLU A 148 -32.10 -3.59 -0.46
N ASN A 149 -31.94 -4.09 -1.70
CA ASN A 149 -32.34 -3.39 -2.90
C ASN A 149 -33.39 -4.20 -3.69
N SER A 150 -34.67 -3.88 -3.47
CA SER A 150 -35.80 -4.55 -4.13
C SER A 150 -35.83 -4.42 -5.66
N ASN A 151 -35.03 -3.53 -6.25
CA ASN A 151 -34.91 -3.31 -7.70
C ASN A 151 -33.54 -3.76 -8.25
N TYR A 152 -32.86 -4.70 -7.59
CA TYR A 152 -31.58 -5.21 -8.09
C TYR A 152 -31.76 -5.84 -9.48
N GLU A 153 -30.93 -5.42 -10.43
CA GLU A 153 -31.10 -5.82 -11.82
C GLU A 153 -30.70 -7.30 -12.05
N PRO A 154 -31.59 -8.13 -12.61
CA PRO A 154 -31.32 -9.56 -12.83
C PRO A 154 -30.18 -9.84 -13.83
N LEU A 155 -29.78 -8.85 -14.62
CA LEU A 155 -28.72 -9.00 -15.64
C LEU A 155 -27.36 -9.40 -15.05
N LEU A 156 -27.14 -9.17 -13.76
CA LEU A 156 -25.90 -9.51 -13.06
C LEU A 156 -25.93 -10.88 -12.38
N ASP A 157 -27.06 -11.59 -12.36
CA ASP A 157 -27.20 -12.85 -11.61
C ASP A 157 -26.23 -13.96 -12.07
N ASN A 158 -25.76 -13.90 -13.32
CA ASN A 158 -24.81 -14.86 -13.91
C ASN A 158 -23.42 -14.25 -14.14
N VAL A 159 -23.15 -13.06 -13.61
CA VAL A 159 -21.84 -12.41 -13.74
C VAL A 159 -20.99 -12.81 -12.53
N GLU A 160 -19.76 -13.27 -12.77
CA GLU A 160 -18.87 -13.71 -11.68
C GLU A 160 -17.89 -12.62 -11.23
N TYR A 161 -17.80 -11.51 -11.96
CA TYR A 161 -16.84 -10.43 -11.68
C TYR A 161 -17.41 -9.44 -10.65
N LEU A 162 -16.86 -9.42 -9.43
CA LEU A 162 -17.30 -8.53 -8.36
C LEU A 162 -17.12 -7.04 -8.73
N GLU A 163 -16.09 -6.70 -9.51
CA GLU A 163 -15.84 -5.34 -9.99
C GLU A 163 -17.03 -4.76 -10.78
N LEU A 164 -17.70 -5.58 -11.58
CA LEU A 164 -18.89 -5.15 -12.32
C LEU A 164 -20.07 -4.89 -11.38
N HIS A 165 -20.21 -5.70 -10.33
CA HIS A 165 -21.23 -5.47 -9.31
C HIS A 165 -20.96 -4.19 -8.53
N LEU A 166 -19.69 -3.92 -8.18
CA LEU A 166 -19.29 -2.68 -7.51
C LEU A 166 -19.60 -1.44 -8.37
N LEU A 167 -19.35 -1.49 -9.69
CA LEU A 167 -19.73 -0.41 -10.60
C LEU A 167 -21.25 -0.24 -10.67
N TYR A 168 -22.01 -1.33 -10.69
CA TYR A 168 -23.46 -1.26 -10.66
C TYR A 168 -23.96 -0.67 -9.33
N TRP A 169 -23.36 -1.05 -8.20
CA TRP A 169 -23.63 -0.47 -6.89
C TRP A 169 -23.35 1.03 -6.85
N MET A 170 -22.37 1.52 -7.62
CA MET A 170 -22.15 2.96 -7.79
C MET A 170 -23.27 3.62 -8.62
N GLN A 171 -23.68 2.98 -9.72
CA GLN A 171 -24.75 3.48 -10.59
C GLN A 171 -26.10 3.62 -9.86
N ILE A 172 -26.45 2.66 -8.99
CA ILE A 172 -27.69 2.73 -8.18
C ILE A 172 -27.53 3.58 -6.91
N GLY A 173 -26.36 4.16 -6.67
CA GLY A 173 -26.07 5.00 -5.50
C GLY A 173 -25.95 4.25 -4.18
N TYR A 174 -25.71 2.93 -4.22
CA TYR A 174 -25.40 2.12 -3.04
C TYR A 174 -23.98 2.44 -2.51
N ILE A 175 -23.05 2.66 -3.43
CA ILE A 175 -21.76 3.32 -3.18
C ILE A 175 -21.81 4.66 -3.89
N THR A 176 -21.33 5.74 -3.29
CA THR A 176 -21.10 6.99 -4.03
C THR A 176 -19.63 7.33 -4.02
N ILE A 177 -19.09 7.77 -5.15
CA ILE A 177 -17.75 8.34 -5.28
C ILE A 177 -17.90 9.61 -6.10
N SER A 178 -17.53 10.76 -5.53
CA SER A 178 -17.50 12.03 -6.24
C SER A 178 -16.07 12.37 -6.65
N LYS A 179 -15.95 13.19 -7.71
CA LYS A 179 -14.65 13.75 -8.14
C LYS A 179 -14.04 14.68 -7.08
N ASP A 180 -14.86 15.24 -6.19
CA ASP A 180 -14.47 16.12 -5.08
C ASP A 180 -14.10 15.36 -3.80
N LYS A 181 -13.66 14.10 -3.93
CA LYS A 181 -13.28 13.19 -2.83
C LYS A 181 -14.41 12.78 -1.89
N LEU A 182 -15.66 13.20 -2.11
CA LEU A 182 -16.80 12.80 -1.31
C LEU A 182 -17.27 11.41 -1.75
N HIS A 183 -17.00 10.40 -0.94
CA HIS A 183 -17.51 9.04 -1.13
C HIS A 183 -18.33 8.57 0.06
N ASN A 184 -19.26 7.64 -0.19
CA ASN A 184 -20.08 6.99 0.82
C ASN A 184 -20.20 5.51 0.48
N ALA A 185 -19.59 4.68 1.31
CA ALA A 185 -19.65 3.24 1.29
C ALA A 185 -20.16 2.68 2.63
N LYS A 186 -20.82 3.50 3.47
CA LYS A 186 -21.23 3.13 4.84
C LYS A 186 -22.05 1.86 4.92
N ARG A 187 -22.93 1.66 3.93
CA ARG A 187 -23.77 0.46 3.85
C ARG A 187 -22.93 -0.78 3.54
N LEU A 188 -22.01 -0.67 2.59
CA LEU A 188 -21.05 -1.72 2.28
C LEU A 188 -20.16 -2.05 3.49
N LEU A 189 -19.59 -1.02 4.12
CA LEU A 189 -18.75 -1.15 5.31
C LEU A 189 -19.49 -1.83 6.48
N LYS A 190 -20.78 -1.55 6.65
CA LYS A 190 -21.61 -2.22 7.66
C LYS A 190 -21.65 -3.73 7.42
N HIS A 191 -21.97 -4.17 6.20
CA HIS A 191 -22.00 -5.60 5.86
C HIS A 191 -20.63 -6.25 6.01
N LEU A 192 -19.57 -5.59 5.55
CA LEU A 192 -18.21 -6.10 5.70
C LEU A 192 -17.84 -6.32 7.18
N LYS A 193 -18.25 -5.42 8.08
CA LYS A 193 -17.99 -5.55 9.52
C LYS A 193 -18.82 -6.65 10.18
N GLU A 194 -20.12 -6.72 9.88
CA GLU A 194 -21.03 -7.69 10.48
C GLU A 194 -20.70 -9.12 10.04
N MET A 195 -20.14 -9.29 8.83
CA MET A 195 -19.85 -10.60 8.25
C MET A 195 -18.42 -11.08 8.52
N PHE A 196 -17.45 -10.18 8.67
CA PHE A 196 -16.02 -10.50 8.71
C PHE A 196 -15.34 -9.94 9.98
N GLU A 197 -15.94 -10.19 11.15
CA GLU A 197 -15.45 -9.70 12.45
C GLU A 197 -14.02 -10.16 12.79
N ASP A 198 -13.56 -11.30 12.25
CA ASP A 198 -12.23 -11.87 12.48
C ASP A 198 -11.37 -11.96 11.20
N GLY A 199 -10.29 -11.18 11.16
CA GLY A 199 -9.15 -11.45 10.29
C GLY A 199 -8.99 -10.54 9.06
N HIS A 200 -8.83 -11.14 7.89
CA HIS A 200 -8.03 -10.61 6.78
C HIS A 200 -8.54 -9.32 6.10
N LEU A 201 -9.81 -8.92 6.25
CA LEU A 201 -10.39 -7.71 5.64
C LEU A 201 -10.27 -6.44 6.50
N LYS A 202 -9.78 -6.58 7.74
CA LYS A 202 -9.75 -5.50 8.74
C LYS A 202 -8.98 -4.26 8.26
N ILE A 203 -7.87 -4.45 7.54
CA ILE A 203 -7.04 -3.35 7.03
C ILE A 203 -7.83 -2.54 5.99
N ILE A 204 -8.44 -3.19 5.00
CA ILE A 204 -9.18 -2.50 3.93
C ILE A 204 -10.43 -1.80 4.49
N CYS A 205 -11.13 -2.41 5.45
CA CYS A 205 -12.27 -1.77 6.11
C CYS A 205 -11.86 -0.49 6.84
N LEU A 206 -10.75 -0.54 7.59
CA LEU A 206 -10.20 0.64 8.27
C LEU A 206 -9.78 1.75 7.29
N GLU A 207 -9.18 1.40 6.16
CA GLU A 207 -8.78 2.37 5.13
C GLU A 207 -9.99 3.02 4.45
N LEU A 208 -11.01 2.23 4.08
CA LEU A 208 -12.26 2.74 3.54
C LEU A 208 -12.97 3.68 4.54
N GLU A 209 -12.95 3.35 5.83
CA GLU A 209 -13.47 4.21 6.90
C GLU A 209 -12.67 5.50 7.10
N GLU A 210 -11.34 5.43 7.07
CA GLU A 210 -10.49 6.61 7.20
C GLU A 210 -10.76 7.59 6.06
N LEU A 211 -10.90 7.07 4.84
CA LEU A 211 -11.27 7.85 3.67
C LEU A 211 -12.66 8.50 3.87
N GLU A 212 -13.65 7.79 4.44
CA GLU A 212 -14.97 8.37 4.75
C GLU A 212 -14.91 9.48 5.82
N ASN A 213 -14.10 9.30 6.86
CA ASN A 213 -14.05 10.21 8.00
C ASN A 213 -13.30 11.53 7.70
N ASN A 214 -12.35 11.51 6.77
CA ASN A 214 -11.66 12.71 6.28
C ASN A 214 -12.61 13.74 5.64
N LEU A 215 -13.83 13.34 5.26
CA LEU A 215 -14.88 14.23 4.74
C LEU A 215 -15.57 15.07 5.79
N TYR A 216 -15.56 14.66 7.06
CA TYR A 216 -16.23 15.44 8.11
C TYR A 216 -15.40 16.65 8.57
N VAL A 217 -14.07 16.60 8.38
CA VAL A 217 -13.15 17.66 8.80
C VAL A 217 -13.11 18.81 7.79
N ASP A 218 -13.18 18.51 6.49
CA ASP A 218 -13.14 19.54 5.44
C ASP A 218 -14.48 20.28 5.27
N ASN A 219 -15.62 19.63 5.54
CA ASN A 219 -16.94 20.29 5.57
C ASN A 219 -17.11 21.30 6.72
N LEU A 220 -16.22 21.30 7.73
CA LEU A 220 -16.17 22.33 8.78
C LEU A 220 -15.32 23.55 8.39
N ARG A 221 -14.53 23.47 7.31
CA ARG A 221 -13.58 24.52 6.91
C ARG A 221 -14.12 25.48 5.85
N THR A 222 -15.27 25.18 5.23
CA THR A 222 -15.82 25.97 4.11
C THR A 222 -16.89 26.98 4.50
N VAL A 223 -17.09 27.28 5.79
CA VAL A 223 -17.93 28.40 6.22
C VAL A 223 -17.16 29.24 7.25
N GLU A 224 -16.42 30.23 6.74
CA GLU A 224 -16.40 31.61 7.26
C GLU A 224 -15.39 32.44 6.46
N THR A 225 -15.94 33.25 5.56
CA THR A 225 -15.29 34.40 4.94
C THR A 225 -15.14 35.53 5.99
N ASN A 226 -13.91 35.98 6.26
CA ASN A 226 -13.46 37.39 6.21
C ASN A 226 -12.30 37.72 7.17
N ASP A 227 -11.37 38.51 6.61
CA ASP A 227 -10.48 39.50 7.22
C ASP A 227 -9.25 39.12 8.09
N LYS A 228 -8.08 39.32 7.46
CA LYS A 228 -6.88 40.06 7.92
C LYS A 228 -6.60 40.17 9.44
N ASN A 229 -5.52 39.53 9.90
CA ASN A 229 -4.27 40.16 10.40
C ASN A 229 -3.51 39.32 11.46
N TYR A 230 -2.19 39.23 11.25
CA TYR A 230 -1.07 39.12 12.20
C TYR A 230 -1.02 38.05 13.31
N LEU A 231 0.06 37.26 13.22
CA LEU A 231 0.85 36.60 14.26
C LEU A 231 0.59 37.06 15.71
N GLN A 232 0.24 36.12 16.60
CA GLN A 232 0.88 35.97 17.90
C GLN A 232 0.69 34.57 18.50
N LEU A 233 1.81 33.95 18.85
CA LEU A 233 1.92 32.71 19.60
C LEU A 233 1.89 33.04 21.10
N SER A 234 0.84 32.61 21.80
CA SER A 234 0.74 32.61 23.27
C SER A 234 0.09 31.31 23.73
N SER A 235 0.67 30.66 24.73
CA SER A 235 0.28 29.38 25.32
C SER A 235 -0.93 29.50 26.28
N PRO A 236 -1.36 28.44 26.99
CA PRO A 236 -2.60 27.73 26.72
C PRO A 236 -3.65 27.95 27.84
N GLU A 237 -4.87 28.37 27.48
CA GLU A 237 -6.01 28.28 28.40
C GLU A 237 -7.01 27.23 27.91
N LYS A 238 -7.29 26.32 28.85
CA LYS A 238 -8.20 25.17 28.78
C LYS A 238 -9.52 25.51 28.09
N LEU A 239 -9.74 24.94 26.91
CA LEU A 239 -11.09 24.61 26.47
C LEU A 239 -11.27 23.09 26.56
N SER A 240 -12.18 22.69 27.44
CA SER A 240 -12.56 21.33 27.75
C SER A 240 -13.05 20.59 26.49
N LEU A 241 -12.14 19.83 25.86
CA LEU A 241 -12.48 18.81 24.88
C LEU A 241 -13.10 17.60 25.61
N SER A 242 -14.42 17.48 25.52
CA SER A 242 -15.11 16.24 25.81
C SER A 242 -14.83 15.23 24.69
N LYS A 243 -14.59 13.98 25.11
CA LYS A 243 -14.11 12.83 24.32
C LYS A 243 -14.87 12.59 23.00
N LYS A 244 -14.12 12.50 21.89
CA LYS A 244 -14.37 11.54 20.80
C LYS A 244 -13.06 10.80 20.55
N HIS A 245 -13.09 9.48 20.72
CA HIS A 245 -11.95 8.58 20.61
C HIS A 245 -11.42 8.59 19.17
N ILE A 246 -10.29 9.28 18.93
CA ILE A 246 -9.28 8.68 18.06
C ILE A 246 -8.91 7.40 18.83
N ASP A 247 -9.09 6.22 18.25
CA ASP A 247 -8.43 5.02 18.76
C ASP A 247 -6.93 5.17 18.49
N LYS A 248 -6.32 6.13 19.21
CA LYS A 248 -4.90 6.12 19.49
C LYS A 248 -4.72 4.81 20.22
N ARG A 249 -4.19 3.81 19.53
CA ARG A 249 -3.73 2.58 20.18
C ARG A 249 -2.70 3.05 21.19
N ILE A 250 -3.12 3.16 22.44
CA ILE A 250 -2.27 3.64 23.51
C ILE A 250 -1.23 2.55 23.69
N ILE A 251 0.01 2.82 23.30
CA ILE A 251 1.13 1.93 23.56
C ILE A 251 1.43 2.06 25.04
N ASN A 252 0.97 1.08 25.82
CA ASN A 252 1.23 1.00 27.24
C ASN A 252 2.52 0.22 27.50
N ASN A 253 2.77 -0.82 26.69
CA ASN A 253 3.95 -1.67 26.81
C ASN A 253 4.64 -1.84 25.46
N GLY A 254 5.89 -1.41 25.36
CA GLY A 254 6.70 -1.54 24.15
C GLY A 254 7.96 -2.35 24.38
N LEU A 255 8.39 -3.12 23.38
CA LEU A 255 9.69 -3.79 23.33
C LEU A 255 10.51 -3.23 22.17
N CYS A 256 11.78 -2.93 22.40
CA CYS A 256 12.73 -2.52 21.37
C CYS A 256 13.96 -3.43 21.42
N ILE A 257 14.19 -4.16 20.33
CA ILE A 257 15.34 -5.03 20.12
C ILE A 257 16.32 -4.29 19.21
N ILE A 258 17.55 -4.08 19.68
CA ILE A 258 18.61 -3.43 18.90
C ILE A 258 19.69 -4.46 18.60
N ILE A 259 19.92 -4.77 17.32
CA ILE A 259 21.02 -5.62 16.85
C ILE A 259 22.09 -4.70 16.26
N ASN A 260 23.18 -4.51 16.99
CA ASN A 260 24.27 -3.61 16.64
C ASN A 260 25.50 -4.40 16.18
N GLN A 261 25.76 -4.41 14.87
CA GLN A 261 26.90 -5.08 14.26
C GLN A 261 28.04 -4.08 14.05
N LYS A 262 29.12 -4.21 14.84
CA LYS A 262 30.29 -3.33 14.78
C LYS A 262 31.49 -4.02 14.14
N TYR A 263 31.83 -5.20 14.63
CA TYR A 263 33.02 -5.94 14.22
C TYR A 263 32.64 -7.02 13.21
N PHE A 264 33.42 -7.08 12.13
CA PHE A 264 33.31 -8.03 11.04
C PHE A 264 34.67 -8.69 10.83
N GLY A 265 34.72 -9.68 9.94
CA GLY A 265 35.94 -10.38 9.55
C GLY A 265 36.83 -9.53 8.64
N LYS A 266 37.25 -10.11 7.51
CA LYS A 266 38.19 -9.45 6.59
C LYS A 266 37.50 -8.78 5.41
N GLU A 267 36.27 -9.18 5.09
CA GLU A 267 35.55 -8.70 3.91
C GLU A 267 34.88 -7.34 4.15
N TYR A 268 34.57 -7.02 5.41
CA TYR A 268 33.89 -5.79 5.80
C TYR A 268 34.67 -4.98 6.84
N GLU A 269 34.67 -3.66 6.69
CA GLU A 269 35.32 -2.75 7.64
C GLU A 269 34.57 -2.67 8.98
N THR A 270 35.29 -2.29 10.03
CA THR A 270 34.67 -1.99 11.33
C THR A 270 33.77 -0.77 11.23
N ARG A 271 32.53 -0.87 11.73
CA ARG A 271 31.55 0.23 11.70
C ARG A 271 31.77 1.23 12.83
N CYS A 272 32.82 2.03 12.72
CA CYS A 272 33.09 3.13 13.65
C CYS A 272 31.89 4.10 13.71
N GLY A 273 31.45 4.44 14.92
CA GLY A 273 30.29 5.33 15.15
C GLY A 273 28.97 4.63 15.45
N THR A 274 28.82 3.34 15.12
CA THR A 274 27.57 2.59 15.39
C THR A 274 27.19 2.50 16.88
N GLU A 275 28.16 2.68 17.78
CA GLU A 275 27.93 2.74 19.22
C GLU A 275 27.19 4.01 19.64
N ALA A 276 27.45 5.14 18.97
CA ALA A 276 26.71 6.36 19.19
C ALA A 276 25.25 6.20 18.72
N ASP A 277 25.02 5.64 17.54
CA ASP A 277 23.66 5.33 17.04
C ASP A 277 22.90 4.40 17.98
N CYS A 278 23.56 3.32 18.42
CA CYS A 278 23.00 2.36 19.37
C CYS A 278 22.62 3.02 20.71
N SER A 279 23.49 3.90 21.23
CA SER A 279 23.23 4.62 22.49
C SER A 279 22.07 5.60 22.34
N ASN A 280 22.01 6.33 21.23
CA ASN A 280 20.92 7.26 20.94
C ASN A 280 19.58 6.54 20.79
N LEU A 281 19.54 5.42 20.07
CA LEU A 281 18.34 4.59 19.95
C LEU A 281 17.89 4.05 21.31
N HIS A 282 18.84 3.55 22.12
CA HIS A 282 18.53 3.07 23.47
C HIS A 282 17.89 4.18 24.33
N GLU A 283 18.51 5.35 24.43
CA GLU A 283 17.98 6.46 25.23
C GLU A 283 16.62 6.95 24.69
N THR A 284 16.45 7.01 23.36
CA THR A 284 15.19 7.43 22.73
C THR A 284 14.05 6.49 23.08
N PHE A 285 14.23 5.18 22.87
CA PHE A 285 13.15 4.21 23.12
C PHE A 285 12.88 4.03 24.62
N LYS A 286 13.91 4.11 25.46
CA LYS A 286 13.75 4.11 26.91
C LYS A 286 12.96 5.34 27.39
N THR A 287 13.20 6.52 26.79
CA THR A 287 12.42 7.74 27.07
C THR A 287 10.95 7.57 26.68
N PHE A 288 10.66 6.81 25.63
CA PHE A 288 9.30 6.43 25.25
C PHE A 288 8.71 5.28 26.08
N GLY A 289 9.40 4.82 27.13
CA GLY A 289 8.91 3.79 28.04
C GLY A 289 9.02 2.36 27.49
N PHE A 290 9.76 2.14 26.40
CA PHE A 290 10.00 0.80 25.88
C PHE A 290 11.02 0.06 26.75
N LYS A 291 10.82 -1.25 26.90
CA LYS A 291 11.89 -2.15 27.32
C LYS A 291 12.88 -2.28 26.16
N VAL A 292 14.15 -1.96 26.39
CA VAL A 292 15.20 -2.00 25.35
C VAL A 292 16.18 -3.13 25.64
N GLU A 293 16.47 -3.93 24.62
CA GLU A 293 17.38 -5.08 24.68
C GLU A 293 18.39 -4.96 23.53
N ILE A 294 19.68 -5.03 23.84
CA ILE A 294 20.76 -4.77 22.88
C ILE A 294 21.59 -6.04 22.69
N PHE A 295 21.80 -6.39 21.43
CA PHE A 295 22.65 -7.49 21.00
C PHE A 295 23.79 -6.96 20.14
N HIS A 296 24.98 -7.50 20.35
CA HIS A 296 26.18 -7.06 19.66
C HIS A 296 26.79 -8.18 18.82
N ASN A 297 27.19 -7.84 17.60
CA ASN A 297 28.03 -8.68 16.74
C ASN A 297 27.50 -10.12 16.55
N LEU A 298 26.19 -10.27 16.34
CA LEU A 298 25.55 -11.57 16.15
C LEU A 298 25.89 -12.18 14.79
N LYS A 299 26.20 -13.48 14.79
CA LYS A 299 26.31 -14.31 13.58
C LYS A 299 24.94 -14.49 12.93
N LYS A 300 24.90 -14.91 11.66
CA LYS A 300 23.64 -15.13 10.94
C LYS A 300 22.65 -16.02 11.69
N GLY A 301 23.13 -17.15 12.23
CA GLY A 301 22.27 -18.07 13.00
C GLY A 301 21.67 -17.39 14.24
N GLU A 302 22.49 -16.64 14.96
CA GLU A 302 22.11 -15.93 16.18
C GLU A 302 21.11 -14.80 15.89
N ILE A 303 21.28 -14.02 14.80
CA ILE A 303 20.30 -13.01 14.38
C ILE A 303 18.92 -13.65 14.20
N LEU A 304 18.86 -14.75 13.44
CA LEU A 304 17.60 -15.42 13.14
C LEU A 304 16.98 -16.04 14.40
N GLU A 305 17.80 -16.62 15.26
CA GLU A 305 17.34 -17.19 16.53
C GLU A 305 16.81 -16.11 17.48
N THR A 306 17.54 -15.00 17.63
CA THR A 306 17.10 -13.85 18.43
C THR A 306 15.74 -13.35 17.97
N ILE A 307 15.54 -13.17 16.66
CA ILE A 307 14.28 -12.66 16.11
C ILE A 307 13.14 -13.68 16.30
N LYS A 308 13.37 -14.95 15.96
CA LYS A 308 12.35 -16.00 16.10
C LYS A 308 11.91 -16.23 17.54
N ASN A 309 12.83 -16.06 18.49
CA ASN A 309 12.56 -16.30 19.90
C ASN A 309 12.11 -15.05 20.67
N ILE A 310 11.78 -13.93 20.00
CA ILE A 310 11.32 -12.71 20.69
C ILE A 310 10.11 -13.01 21.59
N SER A 311 9.07 -13.64 21.03
CA SER A 311 7.84 -13.98 21.76
C SER A 311 8.09 -14.94 22.93
N LYS A 312 9.04 -15.87 22.76
CA LYS A 312 9.42 -16.84 23.80
C LYS A 312 10.20 -16.20 24.93
N ASN A 313 11.16 -15.34 24.61
CA ASN A 313 12.10 -14.77 25.59
C ASN A 313 11.52 -13.57 26.34
N TYR A 314 10.66 -12.80 25.67
CA TYR A 314 10.11 -11.56 26.20
C TYR A 314 8.59 -11.61 26.38
N GLY A 315 7.93 -12.66 25.90
CA GLY A 315 6.47 -12.76 25.89
C GLY A 315 5.84 -12.01 24.71
N ASN A 316 4.52 -11.98 24.69
CA ASN A 316 3.71 -11.35 23.64
C ASN A 316 2.75 -10.27 24.18
N LYS A 317 2.92 -9.85 25.44
CA LYS A 317 2.07 -8.84 26.10
C LYS A 317 2.52 -7.39 25.83
N TYR A 318 3.06 -7.13 24.65
CA TYR A 318 3.47 -5.80 24.21
C TYR A 318 2.50 -5.29 23.15
N ASP A 319 2.23 -3.99 23.16
CA ASP A 319 1.41 -3.34 22.13
C ASP A 319 2.23 -3.06 20.86
N CYS A 320 3.56 -2.90 21.02
CA CYS A 320 4.47 -2.53 19.94
C CYS A 320 5.87 -3.14 20.12
N LEU A 321 6.44 -3.64 19.02
CA LEU A 321 7.79 -4.17 18.89
C LEU A 321 8.56 -3.34 17.85
N PHE A 322 9.68 -2.77 18.29
CA PHE A 322 10.72 -2.24 17.40
C PHE A 322 11.85 -3.26 17.25
N LEU A 323 12.26 -3.51 16.01
CA LEU A 323 13.49 -4.25 15.68
C LEU A 323 14.42 -3.31 14.90
N CYS A 324 15.47 -2.83 15.56
CA CYS A 324 16.49 -1.96 14.99
C CYS A 324 17.72 -2.79 14.62
N ILE A 325 18.13 -2.80 13.36
CA ILE A 325 19.31 -3.52 12.87
C ILE A 325 20.31 -2.52 12.29
N LEU A 326 21.48 -2.42 12.91
CA LEU A 326 22.58 -1.54 12.49
C LEU A 326 23.71 -2.41 11.94
N SER A 327 23.92 -2.41 10.62
CA SER A 327 24.94 -3.27 10.01
C SER A 327 25.45 -2.75 8.65
N HIS A 328 26.41 -3.47 8.07
CA HIS A 328 26.63 -3.43 6.62
C HIS A 328 25.46 -4.10 5.89
N GLY A 329 25.31 -3.78 4.61
CA GLY A 329 24.22 -4.31 3.82
C GLY A 329 24.55 -4.52 2.36
N TYR A 330 23.59 -5.14 1.69
CA TYR A 330 23.55 -5.30 0.25
C TYR A 330 22.10 -5.08 -0.19
N GLU A 331 21.87 -4.96 -1.49
CA GLU A 331 20.51 -4.81 -2.01
C GLU A 331 19.60 -5.96 -1.53
N GLY A 332 18.57 -5.62 -0.76
CA GLY A 332 17.62 -6.57 -0.19
C GLY A 332 18.10 -7.29 1.07
N GLY A 333 19.17 -6.84 1.75
CA GLY A 333 19.60 -7.50 2.99
C GLY A 333 20.70 -6.82 3.80
N ILE A 334 21.06 -7.49 4.90
CA ILE A 334 22.11 -7.10 5.86
C ILE A 334 23.19 -8.17 5.97
N ILE A 335 24.36 -7.76 6.46
CA ILE A 335 25.51 -8.62 6.72
C ILE A 335 25.60 -8.93 8.22
N SER A 336 25.83 -10.18 8.59
CA SER A 336 26.07 -10.58 9.99
C SER A 336 27.55 -10.47 10.37
N SER A 337 27.89 -10.60 11.65
CA SER A 337 29.30 -10.51 12.11
C SER A 337 30.21 -11.61 11.55
N ASP A 338 29.65 -12.77 11.20
CA ASP A 338 30.33 -13.85 10.47
C ASP A 338 30.32 -13.64 8.94
N GLU A 339 30.09 -12.41 8.50
CA GLU A 339 30.15 -11.94 7.09
C GLU A 339 29.16 -12.67 6.16
N LYS A 340 28.09 -13.24 6.73
CA LYS A 340 27.05 -13.91 5.95
C LYS A 340 25.91 -12.98 5.62
N LYS A 341 25.33 -13.19 4.45
CA LYS A 341 24.13 -12.48 3.99
C LYS A 341 22.88 -12.98 4.71
N VAL A 342 22.09 -12.05 5.20
CA VAL A 342 20.73 -12.25 5.72
C VAL A 342 19.79 -11.36 4.90
N SER A 343 18.80 -11.93 4.21
CA SER A 343 17.86 -11.15 3.40
C SER A 343 16.78 -10.51 4.28
N LEU A 344 16.26 -9.36 3.84
CA LEU A 344 15.16 -8.70 4.53
C LEU A 344 13.90 -9.58 4.54
N ASP A 345 13.63 -10.31 3.45
CA ASP A 345 12.52 -11.27 3.40
C ASP A 345 12.57 -12.33 4.52
N ILE A 346 13.77 -12.79 4.90
CA ILE A 346 13.93 -13.77 5.99
C ILE A 346 13.68 -13.09 7.34
N ILE A 347 14.13 -11.85 7.52
CA ILE A 347 13.91 -11.06 8.74
C ILE A 347 12.42 -10.77 8.89
N GLU A 348 11.76 -10.33 7.83
CA GLU A 348 10.31 -10.05 7.79
C GLU A 348 9.52 -11.30 8.17
N LYS A 349 9.78 -12.44 7.52
CA LYS A 349 9.13 -13.72 7.84
C LYS A 349 9.37 -14.17 9.28
N ALA A 350 10.55 -13.88 9.85
CA ALA A 350 10.86 -14.23 11.23
C ALA A 350 10.14 -13.34 12.26
N VAL A 351 9.93 -12.05 11.94
CA VAL A 351 9.19 -11.10 12.78
C VAL A 351 7.68 -11.30 12.67
N CYS A 352 7.18 -11.62 11.48
CA CYS A 352 5.75 -11.82 11.20
C CYS A 352 5.27 -13.22 11.61
N CYS A 353 5.51 -13.62 12.86
CA CYS A 353 5.03 -14.88 13.42
C CYS A 353 3.65 -14.74 14.10
N MET A 354 2.95 -15.87 14.24
CA MET A 354 1.59 -15.93 14.81
C MET A 354 1.56 -15.50 16.29
N GLU A 355 2.65 -15.76 17.02
CA GLU A 355 2.78 -15.40 18.44
C GLU A 355 2.77 -13.88 18.68
N LEU A 356 3.05 -13.09 17.63
CA LEU A 356 3.06 -11.63 17.66
C LEU A 356 1.94 -11.03 16.79
N ILE A 357 0.89 -11.77 16.45
CA ILE A 357 -0.16 -11.33 15.49
C ILE A 357 -0.78 -9.97 15.85
N ASP A 358 -1.05 -9.73 17.14
CA ASP A 358 -1.68 -8.50 17.63
C ASP A 358 -0.70 -7.36 17.95
N VAL A 359 0.60 -7.62 17.89
CA VAL A 359 1.66 -6.66 18.22
C VAL A 359 2.00 -5.81 16.99
N ILE A 360 2.04 -4.48 17.14
CA ILE A 360 2.55 -3.60 16.07
C ILE A 360 4.04 -3.88 15.88
N LYS A 361 4.48 -4.19 14.65
CA LYS A 361 5.86 -4.54 14.33
C LYS A 361 6.49 -3.46 13.46
N ILE A 362 7.54 -2.81 13.96
CA ILE A 362 8.28 -1.78 13.23
C ILE A 362 9.74 -2.21 13.11
N VAL A 363 10.24 -2.34 11.88
CA VAL A 363 11.61 -2.75 11.61
C VAL A 363 12.39 -1.55 11.06
N ILE A 364 13.46 -1.16 11.74
CA ILE A 364 14.37 -0.08 11.33
C ILE A 364 15.69 -0.70 10.91
N ILE A 365 16.11 -0.45 9.67
CA ILE A 365 17.34 -1.02 9.10
C ILE A 365 18.27 0.11 8.69
N GLN A 366 19.40 0.22 9.40
CA GLN A 366 20.52 1.05 9.01
C GLN A 366 21.57 0.17 8.33
N ALA A 367 21.52 0.11 7.00
CA ALA A 367 22.46 -0.66 6.18
C ALA A 367 22.48 -0.18 4.72
N CYS A 368 23.60 -0.36 4.03
CA CYS A 368 23.69 -0.07 2.60
C CYS A 368 22.72 -0.95 1.78
N GLN A 369 22.04 -0.39 0.78
CA GLN A 369 21.15 -1.12 -0.14
C GLN A 369 21.62 -1.09 -1.60
N GLY A 370 22.90 -0.81 -1.81
CA GLY A 370 23.50 -0.67 -3.13
C GLY A 370 24.75 0.21 -3.06
N LYS A 371 25.33 0.50 -4.22
CA LYS A 371 26.52 1.36 -4.37
C LYS A 371 26.18 2.77 -4.85
N THR A 372 24.91 3.07 -5.05
CA THR A 372 24.45 4.38 -5.54
C THR A 372 24.70 5.45 -4.47
N GLN A 373 25.48 6.46 -4.81
CA GLN A 373 25.72 7.60 -3.94
C GLN A 373 24.69 8.71 -4.24
N GLY A 374 23.99 9.17 -3.20
CA GLY A 374 23.19 10.38 -3.30
C GLY A 374 24.10 11.59 -3.54
N LYS A 375 23.82 12.36 -4.59
CA LYS A 375 24.48 13.66 -4.80
C LYS A 375 23.55 14.75 -4.28
N GLU A 376 23.98 15.48 -3.28
CA GLU A 376 23.37 16.78 -2.97
C GLU A 376 23.62 17.71 -4.16
N LYS A 377 22.55 18.25 -4.76
CA LYS A 377 22.68 19.40 -5.65
C LYS A 377 23.05 20.59 -4.76
N ASN A 378 24.33 20.77 -4.48
CA ASN A 378 24.78 21.91 -3.68
C ASN A 378 24.45 23.22 -4.40
N SER A 379 23.57 23.98 -3.76
CA SER A 379 23.87 25.31 -3.24
C SER A 379 24.65 26.19 -4.21
N VAL A 380 23.90 27.06 -4.90
CA VAL A 380 24.43 28.22 -5.61
C VAL A 380 25.35 28.97 -4.64
N LYS A 381 26.66 28.93 -4.92
CA LYS A 381 27.66 29.76 -4.25
C LYS A 381 27.48 31.21 -4.61
#